data_AF-A0A8I6XVC2-F1
#
_entry.id   AF-A0A8I6XVC2-F1
#
_cell.length_a   1.000
_cell.length_b   1.000
_cell.length_c   1.000
_cell.angle_alpha   90.00
_cell.angle_beta   90.00
_cell.angle_gamma   90.00
#
_symmetry.space_group_name_H-M   'P 1'
#
loop_
_entity.id
_entity.type
_entity.pdbx_description
1 polymer ?
#
loop_
_entity_poly.entity_id
_entity_poly.type
_entity_poly.pdbx_seq_one_letter_code
_entity_poly.pdbx_strand_id
1 'polypeptide(L)'
;MAYAKLAALGVLVVVVLLQASTGTVARSSSASKVYGMPAVMSVNGFERGEDGGPPAECDGKYHSDNDMLAALSTEWYQGGIRCFRAIRITRADNGKSVLATVVDECDSKHGCKNNIVDTSRAVWEALGLDTNVGEVPVTWSDS
;
A
#
# COMPACT_ATOMS: atom_id res chain seq x y z
N MET A 1 -25.64 54.30 46.20
CA MET A 1 -25.11 53.10 45.51
C MET A 1 -23.79 53.49 44.89
N ALA A 2 -22.71 52.89 45.39
CA ALA A 2 -21.34 53.18 45.00
C ALA A 2 -21.00 52.44 43.71
N TYR A 3 -20.27 53.09 42.79
CA TYR A 3 -19.17 52.44 42.09
C TYR A 3 -18.06 53.47 41.91
N ALA A 4 -16.90 53.10 42.46
CA ALA A 4 -15.72 53.93 42.61
C ALA A 4 -14.69 53.60 41.53
N LYS A 5 -14.07 54.67 41.01
CA LYS A 5 -12.63 54.90 40.80
C LYS A 5 -11.86 54.10 39.72
N LEU A 6 -11.32 54.86 38.75
CA LEU A 6 -9.89 55.17 38.46
C LEU A 6 -8.91 53.97 38.49
N ALA A 7 -7.91 53.83 37.63
CA ALA A 7 -7.27 54.68 36.63
C ALA A 7 -6.44 53.78 35.69
N ALA A 8 -6.23 54.23 34.45
CA ALA A 8 -5.17 53.72 33.60
C ALA A 8 -3.84 54.41 33.98
N LEU A 9 -2.77 53.63 34.12
CA LEU A 9 -1.39 53.88 33.67
C LEU A 9 -0.39 53.01 34.45
N GLY A 10 0.48 52.28 33.74
CA GLY A 10 1.83 52.04 34.23
C GLY A 10 2.47 50.67 33.96
N VAL A 11 3.32 50.65 32.92
CA VAL A 11 4.65 49.98 32.90
C VAL A 11 4.73 48.47 32.65
N LEU A 12 5.05 48.15 31.38
CA LEU A 12 6.20 47.36 30.93
C LEU A 12 6.52 46.05 31.69
N VAL A 13 5.97 44.93 31.21
CA VAL A 13 6.62 43.62 31.34
C VAL A 13 6.68 42.99 29.96
N VAL A 14 7.81 43.23 29.30
CA VAL A 14 8.27 42.50 28.12
C VAL A 14 8.57 41.07 28.58
N VAL A 15 7.70 40.11 28.28
CA VAL A 15 8.03 38.67 28.28
C VAL A 15 7.47 38.04 27.01
N VAL A 16 8.18 38.32 25.91
CA VAL A 16 8.81 37.33 25.03
C VAL A 16 8.18 35.92 25.04
N LEU A 17 7.57 35.61 23.89
CA LEU A 17 7.52 34.31 23.19
C LEU A 17 6.87 33.10 23.89
N LEU A 18 5.67 32.76 23.45
CA LEU A 18 5.38 31.39 23.00
C LEU A 18 4.34 31.46 21.89
N GLN A 19 4.80 31.61 20.65
CA GLN A 19 4.01 31.11 19.52
C GLN A 19 4.04 29.59 19.63
N ALA A 20 3.03 29.02 20.28
CA ALA A 20 2.71 27.61 20.11
C ALA A 20 2.08 27.46 18.72
N SER A 21 2.91 27.60 17.68
CA SER A 21 2.60 27.04 16.38
C SER A 21 2.58 25.54 16.57
N THR A 22 1.39 24.98 16.77
CA THR A 22 1.13 23.54 16.67
C THR A 22 1.32 23.15 15.22
N GLY A 23 2.58 23.08 14.78
CA GLY A 23 2.94 22.38 13.56
C GLY A 23 2.72 20.91 13.81
N THR A 24 1.61 20.37 13.32
CA THR A 24 1.48 18.93 13.15
C THR A 24 2.52 18.51 12.12
N VAL A 25 3.66 18.01 12.60
CA VAL A 25 4.60 17.30 11.74
C VAL A 25 3.86 16.05 11.26
N ALA A 26 3.37 16.06 10.02
CA ALA A 26 2.88 14.85 9.37
C ALA A 26 4.05 13.87 9.33
N ARG A 27 3.99 12.85 10.18
CA ARG A 27 4.99 11.77 10.19
C ARG A 27 4.77 10.97 8.91
N SER A 28 5.51 11.31 7.85
CA SER A 28 5.54 10.52 6.63
C SER A 28 6.10 9.15 6.98
N SER A 29 5.22 8.16 7.14
CA SER A 29 5.58 6.77 7.30
C SER A 29 6.05 6.26 5.93
N SER A 30 7.32 6.48 5.60
CA SER A 30 7.94 5.79 4.47
C SER A 30 8.13 4.33 4.86
N ALA A 31 7.47 3.41 4.15
CA ALA A 31 7.78 1.98 4.28
C ALA A 31 9.26 1.77 3.98
N SER A 32 9.92 0.93 4.78
CA SER A 32 11.23 0.40 4.40
C SER A 32 11.10 -0.31 3.06
N LYS A 33 11.97 0.05 2.11
CA LYS A 33 11.96 -0.54 0.77
C LYS A 33 12.33 -2.02 0.86
N VAL A 34 11.48 -2.88 0.29
CA VAL A 34 11.64 -4.33 0.27
C VAL A 34 12.38 -4.75 -1.00
N TYR A 35 13.33 -5.67 -0.86
CA TYR A 35 14.14 -6.18 -1.96
C TYR A 35 14.24 -7.70 -1.92
N GLY A 36 14.04 -8.35 -3.06
CA GLY A 36 14.23 -9.78 -3.26
C GLY A 36 13.46 -10.66 -2.29
N MET A 37 12.31 -10.21 -1.79
CA MET A 37 11.52 -10.94 -0.80
C MET A 37 10.94 -12.22 -1.43
N PRO A 38 11.26 -13.42 -0.92
CA PRO A 38 10.68 -14.66 -1.42
C PRO A 38 9.16 -14.67 -1.22
N ALA A 39 8.44 -15.11 -2.25
CA ALA A 39 7.00 -15.20 -2.24
C ALA A 39 6.49 -16.35 -3.11
N VAL A 40 5.21 -16.65 -2.96
CA VAL A 40 4.45 -17.47 -3.89
C VAL A 40 3.56 -16.52 -4.69
N MET A 41 3.65 -16.61 -6.02
CA MET A 41 2.76 -15.89 -6.92
C MET A 41 1.57 -16.78 -7.26
N SER A 42 0.35 -16.26 -7.08
CA SER A 42 -0.91 -16.90 -7.48
C SER A 42 -1.61 -16.10 -8.59
N VAL A 43 -2.65 -16.70 -9.18
CA VAL A 43 -3.51 -16.04 -10.16
C VAL A 43 -4.80 -15.56 -9.48
N ASN A 44 -5.16 -14.30 -9.73
CA ASN A 44 -6.39 -13.68 -9.25
C ASN A 44 -7.09 -12.91 -10.36
N GLY A 45 -8.42 -12.97 -10.34
CA GLY A 45 -9.29 -12.16 -11.18
C GLY A 45 -9.63 -10.84 -10.49
N PHE A 46 -9.36 -9.73 -11.14
CA PHE A 46 -9.66 -8.37 -10.65
C PHE A 46 -10.93 -7.79 -11.29
N GLU A 47 -11.56 -8.53 -12.21
CA GLU A 47 -12.80 -8.10 -12.85
C GLU A 47 -14.03 -8.42 -12.00
N ARG A 48 -15.16 -7.79 -12.35
CA ARG A 48 -16.41 -7.99 -11.62
C ARG A 48 -16.93 -9.40 -11.82
N GLY A 49 -17.17 -10.10 -10.70
CA GLY A 49 -17.79 -11.41 -10.70
C GLY A 49 -16.82 -12.58 -10.81
N GLU A 50 -15.52 -12.30 -10.69
CA GLU A 50 -14.46 -13.31 -10.61
C GLU A 50 -14.11 -13.65 -9.16
N ASP A 51 -13.13 -14.54 -8.99
CA ASP A 51 -12.72 -15.10 -7.71
C ASP A 51 -12.15 -14.05 -6.74
N GLY A 52 -11.60 -12.94 -7.25
CA GLY A 52 -11.10 -11.83 -6.42
C GLY A 52 -12.19 -11.09 -5.63
N GLY A 53 -13.46 -11.34 -5.93
CA GLY A 53 -14.59 -10.96 -5.07
C GLY A 53 -14.94 -9.47 -5.12
N PRO A 54 -14.82 -8.72 -4.00
CA PRO A 54 -15.16 -7.30 -3.95
C PRO A 54 -14.20 -6.44 -4.80
N PRO A 55 -14.52 -5.15 -5.02
CA PRO A 55 -13.60 -4.21 -5.63
C PRO A 55 -12.29 -4.06 -4.83
N ALA A 56 -11.19 -3.77 -5.52
CA ALA A 56 -9.86 -3.71 -4.93
C ALA A 56 -9.71 -2.63 -3.86
N GLU A 57 -8.99 -2.94 -2.77
CA GLU A 57 -8.89 -2.10 -1.56
C GLU A 57 -8.27 -0.72 -1.80
N CYS A 58 -7.39 -0.55 -2.80
CA CYS A 58 -6.71 0.74 -3.01
C CYS A 58 -7.62 1.84 -3.56
N ASP A 59 -8.64 1.53 -4.38
CA ASP A 59 -9.57 2.53 -4.94
C ASP A 59 -11.06 2.13 -4.96
N GLY A 60 -11.40 0.95 -4.45
CA GLY A 60 -12.77 0.44 -4.45
C GLY A 60 -13.30 0.17 -5.87
N LYS A 61 -12.44 -0.23 -6.80
CA LYS A 61 -12.83 -0.55 -8.19
C LYS A 61 -12.42 -1.95 -8.63
N TYR A 62 -13.12 -2.44 -9.63
CA TYR A 62 -12.68 -3.56 -10.44
C TYR A 62 -11.71 -3.06 -11.50
N HIS A 63 -10.75 -3.90 -11.86
CA HIS A 63 -9.72 -3.61 -12.86
C HIS A 63 -9.65 -4.75 -13.87
N SER A 64 -9.08 -4.52 -15.06
CA SER A 64 -9.04 -5.60 -16.06
C SER A 64 -7.93 -6.59 -15.75
N ASP A 65 -8.20 -7.86 -15.99
CA ASP A 65 -7.21 -8.95 -15.89
C ASP A 65 -6.09 -8.86 -16.93
N ASN A 66 -6.26 -7.99 -17.93
CA ASN A 66 -5.24 -7.67 -18.93
C ASN A 66 -4.28 -6.56 -18.47
N ASP A 67 -4.53 -5.91 -17.34
CA ASP A 67 -3.63 -4.92 -16.74
C ASP A 67 -2.58 -5.62 -15.86
N MET A 68 -1.39 -5.04 -15.73
CA MET A 68 -0.31 -5.61 -14.91
C MET A 68 -0.53 -5.31 -13.42
N LEU A 69 -1.35 -6.10 -12.75
CA LEU A 69 -1.84 -5.85 -11.39
C LEU A 69 -1.41 -6.91 -10.37
N ALA A 70 -1.30 -6.48 -9.12
CA ALA A 70 -1.00 -7.33 -7.97
C ALA A 70 -1.84 -6.96 -6.72
N ALA A 71 -2.17 -7.96 -5.93
CA ALA A 71 -2.55 -7.87 -4.53
C ALA A 71 -1.41 -8.40 -3.66
N LEU A 72 -1.21 -7.81 -2.48
CA LEU A 72 -0.17 -8.24 -1.55
C LEU A 72 -0.78 -8.79 -0.27
N SER A 73 -0.19 -9.86 0.29
CA SER A 73 -0.53 -10.30 1.65
C SER A 73 -0.53 -9.14 2.65
N THR A 74 -1.44 -9.17 3.62
CA THR A 74 -1.67 -8.11 4.62
C THR A 74 -0.40 -7.45 5.18
N GLU A 75 0.60 -8.24 5.57
CA GLU A 75 1.87 -7.72 6.13
C GLU A 75 2.73 -6.93 5.13
N TRP A 76 2.57 -7.19 3.83
CA TRP A 76 3.25 -6.51 2.75
C TRP A 76 2.42 -5.35 2.19
N TYR A 77 1.09 -5.50 2.18
CA TYR A 77 0.16 -4.41 1.86
C TYR A 77 0.28 -3.25 2.86
N GLN A 78 0.44 -3.55 4.16
CA GLN A 78 0.68 -2.60 5.25
C GLN A 78 -0.32 -1.43 5.26
N GLY A 79 -1.61 -1.75 5.16
CA GLY A 79 -2.67 -0.73 5.14
C GLY A 79 -2.56 0.21 3.94
N GLY A 80 -2.15 -0.32 2.78
CA GLY A 80 -2.12 0.42 1.52
C GLY A 80 -0.89 1.28 1.29
N ILE A 81 0.19 1.11 2.06
CA ILE A 81 1.42 1.90 1.87
C ILE A 81 2.04 1.73 0.47
N ARG A 82 1.70 0.63 -0.20
CA ARG A 82 2.13 0.28 -1.57
C ARG A 82 1.07 0.51 -2.63
N CYS A 83 -0.12 1.02 -2.29
CA CYS A 83 -1.17 1.29 -3.28
C CYS A 83 -0.67 2.14 -4.44
N PHE A 84 -0.96 1.70 -5.66
CA PHE A 84 -0.55 2.30 -6.93
C PHE A 84 0.96 2.44 -7.11
N ARG A 85 1.76 1.70 -6.33
CA ARG A 85 3.20 1.54 -6.54
C ARG A 85 3.45 0.28 -7.33
N ALA A 86 4.45 0.35 -8.20
CA ALA A 86 4.92 -0.82 -8.91
C ALA A 86 5.85 -1.65 -8.02
N ILE A 87 5.65 -2.96 -8.05
CA ILE A 87 6.60 -3.94 -7.54
C ILE A 87 7.23 -4.70 -8.71
N ARG A 88 8.47 -5.13 -8.56
CA ARG A 88 9.15 -6.01 -9.50
C ARG A 88 9.00 -7.45 -9.04
N ILE A 89 8.37 -8.28 -9.85
CA ILE A 89 8.21 -9.71 -9.60
C ILE A 89 9.20 -10.46 -10.47
N THR A 90 10.00 -11.34 -9.87
CA THR A 90 11.08 -12.07 -10.55
C THR A 90 10.92 -13.56 -10.31
N ARG A 91 10.87 -14.33 -11.40
CA ARG A 91 10.83 -15.80 -11.34
C ARG A 91 12.09 -16.37 -10.70
N ALA A 92 11.91 -17.34 -9.82
CA ALA A 92 13.02 -18.00 -9.13
C ALA A 92 13.83 -18.94 -10.05
N ASP A 93 13.23 -19.46 -11.12
CA ASP A 93 13.82 -20.50 -11.97
C ASP A 93 14.68 -19.97 -13.12
N ASN A 94 14.31 -18.83 -13.71
CA ASN A 94 15.00 -18.26 -14.87
C ASN A 94 15.32 -16.76 -14.75
N GLY A 95 14.97 -16.11 -13.64
CA GLY A 95 15.26 -14.70 -13.39
C GLY A 95 14.48 -13.70 -14.26
N LYS A 96 13.53 -14.15 -15.08
CA LYS A 96 12.65 -13.25 -15.84
C LYS A 96 11.83 -12.41 -14.85
N SER A 97 11.71 -11.11 -15.14
CA SER A 97 10.99 -10.18 -14.27
C SER A 97 10.00 -9.30 -15.02
N VAL A 98 8.99 -8.85 -14.30
CA VAL A 98 7.96 -7.92 -14.76
C VAL A 98 7.65 -6.91 -13.66
N LEU A 99 7.03 -5.79 -14.04
CA LEU A 99 6.46 -4.83 -13.09
C LEU A 99 4.95 -5.05 -13.01
N ALA A 100 4.41 -5.01 -11.80
CA ALA A 100 2.98 -5.02 -11.54
C ALA A 100 2.61 -3.92 -10.54
N THR A 101 1.47 -3.29 -10.74
CA THR A 101 0.95 -2.24 -9.86
C THR A 101 0.13 -2.86 -8.75
N VAL A 102 0.43 -2.51 -7.50
CA VAL A 102 -0.35 -2.96 -6.35
C VAL A 102 -1.68 -2.21 -6.31
N VAL A 103 -2.79 -2.94 -6.36
CA VAL A 103 -4.15 -2.37 -6.30
C VAL A 103 -4.98 -2.94 -5.16
N ASP A 104 -4.53 -4.01 -4.51
CA ASP A 104 -5.37 -4.72 -3.55
C ASP A 104 -4.58 -5.37 -2.40
N GLU A 105 -5.33 -5.77 -1.36
CA GLU A 105 -4.87 -6.61 -0.27
C GLU A 105 -5.33 -8.05 -0.47
N CYS A 106 -4.39 -8.99 -0.39
CA CYS A 106 -4.72 -10.41 -0.21
C CYS A 106 -4.84 -10.67 1.30
N ASP A 107 -6.07 -10.55 1.83
CA ASP A 107 -6.31 -10.54 3.28
C ASP A 107 -6.00 -11.89 3.93
N SER A 108 -4.93 -11.91 4.73
CA SER A 108 -4.46 -13.15 5.35
C SER A 108 -5.27 -13.60 6.57
N LYS A 109 -6.21 -12.78 7.04
CA LYS A 109 -7.19 -13.17 8.06
C LYS A 109 -8.38 -13.90 7.46
N HIS A 110 -8.61 -13.75 6.16
CA HIS A 110 -9.78 -14.27 5.45
C HIS A 110 -9.44 -15.24 4.31
N GLY A 111 -8.29 -15.95 4.42
CA GLY A 111 -7.99 -17.10 3.58
C GLY A 111 -6.70 -16.99 2.76
N CYS A 112 -6.13 -15.80 2.62
CA CYS A 112 -4.84 -15.63 1.94
C CYS A 112 -3.67 -16.12 2.83
N LYS A 113 -2.62 -16.67 2.23
CA LYS A 113 -1.37 -16.96 2.98
C LYS A 113 -0.60 -15.65 3.23
N ASN A 114 0.36 -15.67 4.15
CA ASN A 114 1.14 -14.48 4.53
C ASN A 114 2.28 -14.13 3.56
N ASN A 115 2.48 -14.91 2.50
CA ASN A 115 3.60 -14.78 1.57
C ASN A 115 3.17 -14.81 0.10
N ILE A 116 1.98 -14.27 -0.19
CA ILE A 116 1.35 -14.23 -1.51
C ILE A 116 1.61 -12.89 -2.20
N VAL A 117 1.96 -12.96 -3.48
CA VAL A 117 1.78 -11.88 -4.45
C VAL A 117 0.72 -12.39 -5.42
N ASP A 118 -0.52 -11.94 -5.25
CA ASP A 118 -1.64 -12.43 -6.04
C ASP A 118 -1.78 -11.58 -7.30
N THR A 119 -1.82 -12.17 -8.48
CA THR A 119 -1.59 -11.40 -9.71
C THR A 119 -2.57 -11.70 -10.82
N SER A 120 -2.82 -10.68 -11.63
CA SER A 120 -3.65 -10.76 -12.83
C SER A 120 -3.07 -11.73 -13.86
N ARG A 121 -3.92 -12.25 -14.75
CA ARG A 121 -3.51 -13.11 -15.87
C ARG A 121 -2.41 -12.47 -16.73
N ALA A 122 -2.44 -11.16 -16.95
CA ALA A 122 -1.40 -10.46 -17.71
C ALA A 122 0.02 -10.63 -17.14
N VAL A 123 0.15 -10.66 -15.81
CA VAL A 123 1.45 -10.86 -15.13
C VAL A 123 2.00 -12.26 -15.42
N TRP A 124 1.13 -13.28 -15.37
CA TRP A 124 1.47 -14.66 -15.70
C TRP A 124 1.92 -14.81 -17.15
N GLU A 125 1.15 -14.25 -18.09
CA GLU A 125 1.47 -14.27 -19.53
C GLU A 125 2.81 -13.57 -19.80
N ALA A 126 3.03 -12.38 -19.21
CA ALA A 126 4.27 -11.63 -19.35
C ALA A 126 5.48 -12.39 -18.77
N LEU A 127 5.29 -13.19 -17.73
CA LEU A 127 6.32 -14.09 -17.18
C LEU A 127 6.47 -15.41 -17.95
N GLY A 128 5.62 -15.69 -18.92
CA GLY A 128 5.61 -16.93 -19.70
C GLY A 128 5.25 -18.14 -18.85
N LEU A 129 4.19 -17.99 -18.05
CA LEU A 129 3.66 -19.01 -17.15
C LEU A 129 2.21 -19.37 -17.55
N ASP A 130 1.83 -20.61 -17.29
CA ASP A 130 0.45 -21.10 -17.44
C ASP A 130 -0.30 -20.93 -16.11
N THR A 131 -1.43 -20.21 -16.14
CA THR A 131 -2.26 -19.97 -14.96
C THR A 131 -2.85 -21.25 -14.38
N ASN A 132 -2.95 -22.34 -15.16
CA ASN A 132 -3.43 -23.64 -14.67
C ASN A 132 -2.49 -24.29 -13.63
N VAL A 133 -1.24 -23.80 -13.51
CA VAL A 133 -0.32 -24.23 -12.45
C VAL A 133 -0.78 -23.73 -11.07
N GLY A 134 -1.50 -22.60 -11.03
CA GLY A 134 -2.07 -22.02 -9.83
C GLY A 134 -1.09 -21.22 -8.98
N GLU A 135 0.06 -21.82 -8.60
CA GLU A 135 1.06 -21.18 -7.74
C GLU A 135 2.50 -21.42 -8.24
N VAL A 136 3.35 -20.38 -8.23
CA VAL A 136 4.78 -20.51 -8.55
C VAL A 136 5.68 -19.73 -7.57
N PRO A 137 6.90 -20.20 -7.28
CA PRO A 137 7.85 -19.45 -6.46
C PRO A 137 8.43 -18.25 -7.21
N VAL A 138 8.42 -17.08 -6.57
CA VAL A 138 9.00 -15.83 -7.08
C VAL A 138 9.78 -15.11 -5.98
N THR A 139 10.45 -14.04 -6.36
CA THR A 139 10.84 -12.97 -5.45
C THR A 139 10.17 -11.67 -5.88
N TRP A 140 9.91 -10.76 -4.95
CA TRP A 140 9.42 -9.43 -5.27
C TRP A 140 10.22 -8.32 -4.59
N SER A 141 10.23 -7.14 -5.20
CA SER A 141 10.88 -5.94 -4.66
C SER A 141 10.02 -4.72 -4.93
N ASP A 142 10.07 -3.73 -4.05
CA ASP A 142 9.58 -2.39 -4.36
C ASP A 142 10.37 -1.81 -5.55
N SER A 143 9.70 -1.18 -6.51
CA SER A 143 10.36 -0.57 -7.69
C SER A 143 10.97 0.80 -7.40
#